data_AF-A0A7X3PJ89-F1
#
_entry.id   AF-A0A7X3PJ89-F1
#
_cell.length_a   1.000
_cell.length_b   1.000
_cell.length_c   1.000
_cell.angle_alpha   90.00
_cell.angle_beta   90.00
_cell.angle_gamma   90.00
#
_symmetry.space_group_name_H-M   'P 1'
#
loop_
_entity.id
_entity.type
_entity.pdbx_description
1 polymer ?
#
loop_
_entity_poly.entity_id
_entity_poly.type
_entity_poly.pdbx_seq_one_letter_code
_entity_poly.pdbx_strand_id
1 'polypeptide(L)'
;TVRAATDAGLTSAYLPAHAGFKPDALDALRRIDLLCIDDAERIAGATGVEEAMGGLCRELERRGSRLVLAAASTPAGAGFERDDMRTRLASGQIWRLQPLTDEERLEAVQLRVRSRGIKLPEATARFLMRRVRRNPSDVFSLVDQLAALAASRSKQLTVPFVRLALREGMLEAGGGR
;
A
#
# COMPACT_ATOMS: atom_id res chain seq x y z
N THR A 1 4.87 -5.75 9.99
CA THR A 1 4.76 -5.78 8.51
C THR A 1 5.17 -7.17 8.03
N VAL A 2 4.78 -7.58 6.81
CA VAL A 2 5.21 -8.87 6.23
C VAL A 2 6.73 -9.02 6.30
N ARG A 3 7.47 -7.98 5.89
CA ARG A 3 8.92 -7.94 6.03
C ARG A 3 9.42 -8.18 7.47
N ALA A 4 8.87 -7.49 8.46
CA ALA A 4 9.27 -7.68 9.85
C ALA A 4 8.94 -9.09 10.38
N ALA A 5 7.87 -9.73 9.88
CA ALA A 5 7.55 -11.12 10.22
C ALA A 5 8.57 -12.08 9.61
N THR A 6 8.93 -11.88 8.33
CA THR A 6 10.01 -12.63 7.69
C THR A 6 11.34 -12.45 8.40
N ASP A 7 11.69 -11.21 8.77
CA ASP A 7 12.93 -10.90 9.52
C ASP A 7 12.94 -11.57 10.91
N ALA A 8 11.78 -11.84 11.49
CA ALA A 8 11.62 -12.58 12.74
C ALA A 8 11.58 -14.12 12.57
N GLY A 9 11.81 -14.62 11.35
CA GLY A 9 11.82 -16.06 11.04
C GLY A 9 10.42 -16.68 10.85
N LEU A 10 9.36 -15.87 10.78
CA LEU A 10 8.00 -16.34 10.53
C LEU A 10 7.76 -16.53 9.03
N THR A 11 6.97 -17.54 8.67
CA THR A 11 6.45 -17.69 7.31
C THR A 11 5.41 -16.60 7.05
N SER A 12 5.64 -15.74 6.04
CA SER A 12 4.71 -14.65 5.74
C SER A 12 4.57 -14.35 4.25
N ALA A 13 3.40 -13.87 3.84
CA ALA A 13 3.11 -13.53 2.45
C ALA A 13 2.25 -12.26 2.35
N TYR A 14 2.47 -11.52 1.27
CA TYR A 14 1.64 -10.41 0.83
C TYR A 14 1.07 -10.75 -0.54
N LEU A 15 -0.25 -10.67 -0.69
CA LEU A 15 -0.96 -10.99 -1.92
C LEU A 15 -1.86 -9.83 -2.36
N PRO A 16 -1.56 -9.16 -3.48
CA PRO A 16 -2.50 -8.21 -4.07
C PRO A 16 -3.61 -8.96 -4.82
N ALA A 17 -4.87 -8.80 -4.43
CA ALA A 17 -5.99 -9.47 -5.10
C ALA A 17 -6.21 -9.00 -6.54
N HIS A 18 -5.72 -7.81 -6.90
CA HIS A 18 -5.74 -7.36 -8.29
C HIS A 18 -4.87 -8.21 -9.23
N ALA A 19 -3.91 -8.98 -8.71
CA ALA A 19 -3.12 -9.93 -9.51
C ALA A 19 -3.94 -11.18 -9.91
N GLY A 20 -5.12 -11.38 -9.30
CA GLY A 20 -5.97 -12.54 -9.50
C GLY A 20 -5.47 -13.76 -8.71
N PHE A 21 -6.42 -14.57 -8.24
CA PHE A 21 -6.11 -15.79 -7.48
C PHE A 21 -6.65 -17.03 -8.16
N LYS A 22 -5.86 -18.10 -8.10
CA LYS A 22 -6.35 -19.46 -8.35
C LYS A 22 -6.64 -20.12 -7.00
N PRO A 23 -7.72 -20.90 -6.87
CA PRO A 23 -8.03 -21.64 -5.64
C PRO A 23 -6.83 -22.40 -5.07
N ASP A 24 -6.11 -23.14 -5.92
CA ASP A 24 -4.94 -23.94 -5.51
C ASP A 24 -3.79 -23.10 -4.91
N ALA A 25 -3.64 -21.85 -5.37
CA ALA A 25 -2.61 -20.96 -4.84
C ALA A 25 -2.92 -20.53 -3.39
N LEU A 26 -4.20 -20.42 -3.04
CA LEU A 26 -4.63 -20.12 -1.67
C LEU A 26 -4.43 -21.33 -0.75
N ASP A 27 -4.61 -22.55 -1.26
CA ASP A 27 -4.38 -23.78 -0.49
C ASP A 27 -2.92 -23.96 -0.06
N ALA A 28 -1.97 -23.53 -0.89
CA ALA A 28 -0.55 -23.55 -0.54
C ALA A 28 -0.21 -22.69 0.69
N LEU A 29 -1.08 -21.75 1.07
CA LEU A 29 -0.86 -20.78 2.16
C LEU A 29 -1.45 -21.22 3.49
N ARG A 30 -2.10 -22.38 3.56
CA ARG A 30 -2.75 -22.88 4.78
C ARG A 30 -1.83 -23.03 5.99
N ARG A 31 -0.51 -23.07 5.77
CA ARG A 31 0.50 -23.26 6.83
C ARG A 31 1.25 -21.99 7.23
N ILE A 32 0.87 -20.84 6.67
CA ILE A 32 1.59 -19.58 6.87
C ILE A 32 1.29 -18.96 8.25
N ASP A 33 2.27 -18.29 8.86
CA ASP A 33 2.10 -17.62 10.16
C ASP A 33 1.41 -16.25 10.00
N LEU A 34 1.68 -15.54 8.91
CA LEU A 34 1.07 -14.25 8.58
C LEU A 34 0.72 -14.15 7.09
N LEU A 35 -0.55 -13.94 6.79
CA LEU A 35 -1.03 -13.61 5.46
C LEU A 35 -1.61 -12.19 5.42
N CYS A 36 -1.14 -11.38 4.48
CA CYS A 36 -1.72 -10.08 4.16
C CYS A 36 -2.30 -10.12 2.75
N ILE A 37 -3.58 -9.76 2.60
CA ILE A 37 -4.22 -9.62 1.29
C ILE A 37 -4.65 -8.18 1.10
N ASP A 38 -4.32 -7.63 -0.06
CA ASP A 38 -4.72 -6.28 -0.48
C ASP A 38 -5.86 -6.35 -1.52
N ASP A 39 -6.64 -5.27 -1.64
CA ASP A 39 -7.80 -5.18 -2.54
C ASP A 39 -8.80 -6.35 -2.39
N ALA A 40 -9.09 -6.79 -1.17
CA ALA A 40 -9.83 -8.03 -0.91
C ALA A 40 -11.25 -8.06 -1.51
N GLU A 41 -11.88 -6.91 -1.77
CA GLU A 41 -13.14 -6.82 -2.52
C GLU A 41 -13.06 -7.43 -3.92
N ARG A 42 -11.87 -7.56 -4.51
CA ARG A 42 -11.70 -8.19 -5.83
C ARG A 42 -11.89 -9.70 -5.82
N ILE A 43 -11.94 -10.32 -4.64
CA ILE A 43 -12.25 -11.75 -4.47
C ILE A 43 -13.76 -12.00 -4.61
N ALA A 44 -14.58 -10.99 -4.29
CA ALA A 44 -16.02 -11.10 -4.31
C ALA A 44 -16.57 -11.45 -5.70
N GLY A 45 -17.58 -12.32 -5.75
CA GLY A 45 -18.22 -12.82 -6.96
C GLY A 45 -17.47 -13.98 -7.64
N ALA A 46 -16.24 -14.30 -7.22
CA ALA A 46 -15.47 -15.41 -7.77
C ALA A 46 -15.69 -16.67 -6.92
N THR A 47 -16.79 -17.41 -7.14
CA THR A 47 -17.27 -18.50 -6.26
C THR A 47 -16.17 -19.48 -5.80
N GLY A 48 -15.34 -20.00 -6.73
CA GLY A 48 -14.28 -20.95 -6.38
C GLY A 48 -13.14 -20.33 -5.55
N VAL A 49 -12.85 -19.05 -5.77
CA VAL A 49 -11.84 -18.31 -4.99
C VAL A 49 -12.40 -17.91 -3.63
N GLU A 50 -13.66 -17.49 -3.56
CA GLU A 50 -14.35 -17.23 -2.28
C GLU A 50 -14.39 -18.48 -1.40
N GLU A 51 -14.69 -19.64 -1.97
CA GLU A 51 -14.72 -20.91 -1.23
C GLU A 51 -13.33 -21.28 -0.69
N ALA A 52 -12.29 -21.20 -1.54
CA ALA A 52 -10.92 -21.44 -1.14
C ALA A 52 -10.47 -20.45 -0.04
N MET A 53 -10.83 -19.18 -0.17
CA MET A 53 -10.55 -18.15 0.82
C MET A 53 -11.25 -18.44 2.15
N GLY A 54 -12.50 -18.86 2.14
CA GLY A 54 -13.23 -19.25 3.34
C GLY A 54 -12.59 -20.46 4.04
N GLY A 55 -12.14 -21.45 3.27
CA GLY A 55 -11.37 -22.59 3.76
C GLY A 55 -10.04 -22.17 4.39
N LEU A 56 -9.32 -21.27 3.73
CA LEU A 56 -8.06 -20.70 4.22
C LEU A 56 -8.26 -19.93 5.52
N CYS A 57 -9.26 -19.04 5.59
CA CYS A 57 -9.59 -18.28 6.82
C CYS A 57 -9.79 -19.20 8.03
N ARG A 58 -10.59 -20.27 7.87
CA ARG A 58 -10.85 -21.24 8.95
C ARG A 58 -9.58 -21.95 9.40
N GLU A 59 -8.75 -22.35 8.45
CA GLU A 59 -7.51 -23.06 8.75
C GLU A 59 -6.48 -22.16 9.44
N LEU A 60 -6.33 -20.91 9.00
CA LEU A 60 -5.44 -19.93 9.64
C LEU A 60 -5.90 -19.64 11.07
N GLU A 61 -7.20 -19.44 11.29
CA GLU A 61 -7.77 -19.24 12.63
C GLU A 61 -7.50 -20.43 13.55
N ARG A 62 -7.77 -21.66 13.09
CA ARG A 62 -7.54 -22.90 13.85
C ARG A 62 -6.09 -23.05 14.31
N ARG A 63 -5.14 -22.55 13.51
CA ARG A 63 -3.69 -22.61 13.80
C ARG A 63 -3.20 -21.45 14.66
N GLY A 64 -4.01 -20.42 14.89
CA GLY A 64 -3.56 -19.17 15.48
C GLY A 64 -2.69 -18.31 14.56
N SER A 65 -2.74 -18.58 13.24
CA SER A 65 -2.10 -17.74 12.22
C SER A 65 -2.81 -16.40 12.10
N ARG A 66 -2.09 -15.40 11.58
CA ARG A 66 -2.60 -14.03 11.44
C ARG A 66 -3.05 -13.78 10.01
N LEU A 67 -4.27 -13.28 9.84
CA LEU A 67 -4.80 -12.81 8.56
C LEU A 67 -5.09 -11.32 8.65
N VAL A 68 -4.56 -10.55 7.70
CA VAL A 68 -4.87 -9.12 7.55
C VAL A 68 -5.41 -8.91 6.14
N LEU A 69 -6.57 -8.27 6.06
CA LEU A 69 -7.22 -7.94 4.79
C LEU A 69 -7.35 -6.42 4.69
N ALA A 70 -6.95 -5.87 3.56
CA ALA A 70 -7.26 -4.49 3.18
C ALA A 70 -8.33 -4.51 2.08
N ALA A 71 -9.30 -3.63 2.21
CA ALA A 71 -10.39 -3.48 1.25
C ALA A 71 -10.84 -2.03 1.14
N ALA A 72 -11.35 -1.64 -0.03
CA ALA A 72 -11.91 -0.31 -0.24
C ALA A 72 -13.26 -0.10 0.47
N SER A 73 -13.93 -1.18 0.88
CA SER A 73 -15.27 -1.17 1.45
C SER A 73 -15.32 -1.90 2.80
N THR A 74 -16.41 -1.69 3.55
CA THR A 74 -16.67 -2.47 4.77
C THR A 74 -16.90 -3.95 4.42
N PRO A 75 -16.74 -4.90 5.38
CA PRO A 75 -17.09 -6.30 5.15
C PRO A 75 -18.46 -6.53 4.51
N ALA A 76 -19.47 -5.76 4.94
CA ALA A 76 -20.81 -5.83 4.38
C ALA A 76 -20.92 -5.25 2.96
N GLY A 77 -20.09 -4.25 2.63
CA GLY A 77 -20.08 -3.60 1.32
C GLY A 77 -19.09 -4.20 0.31
N ALA A 78 -18.27 -5.17 0.71
CA ALA A 78 -17.23 -5.75 -0.13
C ALA A 78 -17.76 -6.71 -1.22
N GLY A 79 -19.07 -7.00 -1.23
CA GLY A 79 -19.73 -7.72 -2.31
C GLY A 79 -19.61 -9.25 -2.28
N PHE A 80 -18.97 -9.83 -1.26
CA PHE A 80 -18.87 -11.30 -1.10
C PHE A 80 -20.27 -11.91 -1.13
N GLU A 81 -20.48 -12.92 -1.98
CA GLU A 81 -21.80 -13.53 -2.17
C GLU A 81 -22.13 -14.53 -1.05
N ARG A 82 -21.09 -15.16 -0.48
CA ARG A 82 -21.25 -16.19 0.54
C ARG A 82 -21.40 -15.62 1.95
N ASP A 83 -22.36 -16.17 2.69
CA ASP A 83 -22.61 -15.79 4.09
C ASP A 83 -21.46 -16.12 5.03
N ASP A 84 -20.77 -17.25 4.83
CA ASP A 84 -19.64 -17.66 5.68
C ASP A 84 -18.49 -16.66 5.62
N MET A 85 -18.19 -16.12 4.43
CA MET A 85 -17.23 -15.04 4.24
C MET A 85 -17.67 -13.74 4.90
N ARG A 86 -18.92 -13.31 4.67
CA ARG A 86 -19.46 -12.07 5.28
C ARG A 86 -19.38 -12.12 6.80
N THR A 87 -19.87 -13.19 7.41
CA THR A 87 -19.83 -13.39 8.87
C THR A 87 -18.40 -13.43 9.38
N ARG A 88 -17.48 -14.11 8.67
CA ARG A 88 -16.08 -14.19 9.06
C ARG A 88 -15.41 -12.82 9.07
N LEU A 89 -15.56 -12.05 7.99
CA LEU A 89 -15.00 -10.70 7.88
C LEU A 89 -15.59 -9.77 8.94
N ALA A 90 -16.88 -9.91 9.27
CA ALA A 90 -17.54 -9.14 10.31
C ALA A 90 -17.09 -9.52 11.74
N SER A 91 -16.71 -10.79 11.97
CA SER A 91 -16.21 -11.26 13.27
C SER A 91 -14.78 -10.81 13.60
N GLY A 92 -14.04 -10.35 12.59
CA GLY A 92 -12.68 -9.85 12.76
C GLY A 92 -12.64 -8.44 13.33
N GLN A 93 -11.43 -8.01 13.72
CA GLN A 93 -11.19 -6.63 14.12
C GLN A 93 -11.20 -5.73 12.87
N ILE A 94 -12.19 -4.84 12.77
CA ILE A 94 -12.37 -3.94 11.61
C ILE A 94 -11.85 -2.54 11.95
N TRP A 95 -10.87 -2.06 11.21
CA TRP A 95 -10.31 -0.72 11.37
C TRP A 95 -10.60 0.10 10.12
N ARG A 96 -11.16 1.30 10.31
CA ARG A 96 -11.39 2.25 9.22
C ARG A 96 -10.22 3.22 9.14
N LEU A 97 -9.41 3.10 8.09
CA LEU A 97 -8.36 4.07 7.81
C LEU A 97 -8.98 5.44 7.50
N GLN A 98 -8.56 6.45 8.24
CA GLN A 98 -8.91 7.83 7.95
C GLN A 98 -7.89 8.42 6.97
N PRO A 99 -8.32 9.26 6.01
CA PRO A 99 -7.38 10.01 5.21
C PRO A 99 -6.55 10.93 6.10
N LEU A 100 -5.27 11.05 5.79
CA LEU A 100 -4.37 12.00 6.46
C LEU A 100 -4.79 13.44 6.15
N THR A 101 -4.73 14.31 7.15
CA THR A 101 -4.80 15.77 6.98
C THR A 101 -3.62 16.29 6.16
N ASP A 102 -3.70 17.52 5.64
CA ASP A 102 -2.60 18.11 4.86
C ASP A 102 -1.28 18.18 5.65
N GLU A 103 -1.33 18.40 6.97
CA GLU A 103 -0.13 18.44 7.82
C GLU A 103 0.43 17.03 8.06
N GLU A 104 -0.43 16.05 8.38
CA GLU A 104 0.03 14.66 8.53
C GLU A 104 0.58 14.09 7.21
N ARG A 105 0.01 14.51 6.07
CA ARG A 105 0.57 14.19 4.75
C ARG A 105 1.97 14.76 4.58
N LEU A 106 2.22 15.99 5.05
CA LEU A 106 3.54 16.62 4.99
C LEU A 106 4.54 15.84 5.83
N GLU A 107 4.16 15.49 7.06
CA GLU A 107 4.99 14.68 7.95
C GLU A 107 5.29 13.30 7.36
N ALA A 108 4.28 12.62 6.78
CA ALA A 108 4.44 11.34 6.12
C ALA A 108 5.40 11.43 4.93
N VAL A 109 5.29 12.48 4.12
CA VAL A 109 6.21 12.75 3.01
C VAL A 109 7.63 12.92 3.51
N GLN A 110 7.84 13.80 4.50
CA GLN A 110 9.17 14.02 5.05
C GLN A 110 9.76 12.77 5.68
N LEU A 111 8.96 11.99 6.41
CA LEU A 111 9.39 10.75 7.06
C LEU A 111 9.90 9.73 6.02
N ARG A 112 9.13 9.52 4.95
CA ARG A 112 9.50 8.59 3.87
C ARG A 112 10.77 9.02 3.16
N VAL A 113 10.91 10.32 2.86
CA VAL A 113 12.05 10.88 2.15
C VAL A 113 13.32 10.79 3.02
N ARG A 114 13.20 11.08 4.33
CA ARG A 114 14.29 10.89 5.30
C ARG A 114 14.74 9.42 5.39
N SER A 115 13.80 8.46 5.37
CA SER A 115 14.14 7.04 5.40
C SER A 115 14.98 6.56 4.21
N ARG A 116 15.02 7.36 3.13
CA ARG A 116 15.83 7.12 1.93
C ARG A 116 17.11 7.97 1.89
N GLY A 117 17.43 8.71 2.96
CA GLY A 117 18.60 9.58 3.04
C GLY A 117 18.50 10.90 2.26
N ILE A 118 17.32 11.23 1.72
CA ILE A 118 17.12 12.47 0.96
C ILE A 118 16.81 13.61 1.93
N LYS A 119 17.54 14.73 1.80
CA LYS A 119 17.26 15.97 2.53
C LYS A 119 16.23 16.79 1.75
N LEU A 120 15.00 16.84 2.26
CA LEU A 120 13.91 17.65 1.72
C LEU A 120 13.50 18.72 2.74
N PRO A 121 13.87 19.99 2.51
CA PRO A 121 13.43 21.09 3.37
C PRO A 121 11.91 21.21 3.38
N GLU A 122 11.34 21.56 4.53
CA GLU A 122 9.90 21.67 4.75
C GLU A 122 9.21 22.63 3.77
N ALA A 123 9.83 23.78 3.48
CA ALA A 123 9.33 24.74 2.50
C ALA A 123 9.23 24.11 1.08
N THR A 124 10.20 23.27 0.71
CA THR A 124 10.18 22.54 -0.56
C THR A 124 9.10 21.46 -0.57
N ALA A 125 8.93 20.72 0.54
CA ALA A 125 7.88 19.71 0.68
C ALA A 125 6.48 20.32 0.58
N ARG A 126 6.21 21.42 1.30
CA ARG A 126 4.94 22.16 1.20
C ARG A 126 4.69 22.69 -0.21
N PHE A 127 5.73 23.19 -0.88
CA PHE A 127 5.63 23.65 -2.26
C PHE A 127 5.21 22.50 -3.21
N LEU A 128 5.82 21.33 -3.08
CA LEU A 128 5.49 20.15 -3.88
C LEU A 128 4.06 19.65 -3.62
N MET A 129 3.66 19.55 -2.35
CA MET A 129 2.32 19.08 -1.97
C MET A 129 1.19 19.98 -2.49
N ARG A 130 1.38 21.30 -2.52
CA ARG A 130 0.38 22.23 -3.10
C ARG A 130 0.15 22.00 -4.59
N ARG A 131 1.16 21.45 -5.28
CA ARG A 131 1.15 21.21 -6.73
C ARG A 131 0.64 19.81 -7.09
N VAL A 132 0.95 18.82 -6.27
CA VAL A 132 0.51 17.42 -6.43
C VAL A 132 -0.71 17.16 -5.55
N ARG A 133 -1.87 17.70 -5.95
CA ARG A 133 -3.07 17.68 -5.09
C ARG A 133 -3.75 16.30 -4.97
N ARG A 134 -3.63 15.41 -5.96
CA ARG A 134 -4.56 14.28 -6.12
C ARG A 134 -4.05 12.91 -5.68
N ASN A 135 -2.74 12.65 -5.67
CA ASN A 135 -2.23 11.32 -5.30
C ASN A 135 -0.91 11.42 -4.51
N PRO A 136 -0.86 10.94 -3.25
CA PRO A 136 0.36 10.89 -2.46
C PRO A 136 1.49 10.09 -3.13
N SER A 137 1.16 9.01 -3.85
CA SER A 137 2.15 8.19 -4.57
C SER A 137 2.94 9.02 -5.59
N ASP A 138 2.27 9.99 -6.23
CA ASP A 138 2.89 10.88 -7.22
C ASP A 138 3.88 11.85 -6.56
N VAL A 139 3.65 12.24 -5.30
CA VAL A 139 4.59 13.11 -4.56
C VAL A 139 5.91 12.39 -4.32
N PHE A 140 5.87 11.11 -3.95
CA PHE A 140 7.07 10.33 -3.68
C PHE A 140 7.91 10.14 -4.94
N SER A 141 7.28 9.70 -6.03
CA SER A 141 7.95 9.53 -7.32
C SER A 141 8.55 10.84 -7.83
N LEU A 142 7.82 11.96 -7.69
CA LEU A 142 8.33 13.28 -8.05
C LEU A 142 9.53 13.70 -7.19
N VAL A 143 9.48 13.46 -5.89
CA VAL A 143 10.61 13.76 -4.99
C VAL A 143 11.83 12.93 -5.38
N ASP A 144 11.66 11.64 -5.69
CA ASP A 144 12.76 10.78 -6.12
C ASP A 144 13.42 11.29 -7.41
N GLN A 145 12.61 11.63 -8.43
CA GLN A 145 13.11 12.18 -9.69
C GLN A 145 13.85 13.51 -9.48
N LEU A 146 13.29 14.42 -8.69
CA LEU A 146 13.92 15.70 -8.38
C LEU A 146 15.20 15.54 -7.56
N ALA A 147 15.23 14.57 -6.63
CA ALA A 147 16.42 14.28 -5.84
C ALA A 147 17.55 13.72 -6.71
N ALA A 148 17.24 12.80 -7.63
CA ALA A 148 18.21 12.27 -8.59
C ALA A 148 18.76 13.38 -9.50
N LEU A 149 17.90 14.27 -10.00
CA LEU A 149 18.29 15.41 -10.82
C LEU A 149 19.13 16.44 -10.03
N ALA A 150 18.80 16.67 -8.76
CA ALA A 150 19.58 17.54 -7.89
C ALA A 150 20.99 16.97 -7.68
N ALA A 151 21.08 15.66 -7.42
CA ALA A 151 22.34 14.96 -7.23
C ALA A 151 23.22 15.02 -8.50
N SER A 152 22.66 14.74 -9.68
CA SER A 152 23.42 14.78 -10.95
C SER A 152 23.98 16.16 -11.28
N ARG A 153 23.37 17.23 -10.75
CA ARG A 153 23.83 18.62 -10.93
C ARG A 153 24.57 19.18 -9.73
N SER A 154 24.86 18.36 -8.72
CA SER A 154 25.47 18.79 -7.45
C SER A 154 24.74 19.99 -6.82
N LYS A 155 23.39 19.98 -6.89
CA LYS A 155 22.51 20.99 -6.32
C LYS A 155 21.73 20.43 -5.13
N GLN A 156 21.23 21.34 -4.29
CA GLN A 156 20.30 20.99 -3.20
C GLN A 156 18.85 21.07 -3.67
N LEU A 157 18.01 20.20 -3.10
CA LEU A 157 16.57 20.12 -3.39
C LEU A 157 15.79 21.26 -2.72
N THR A 158 15.95 22.47 -3.26
CA THR A 158 15.35 23.71 -2.75
C THR A 158 14.18 24.17 -3.63
N VAL A 159 13.30 25.03 -3.11
CA VAL A 159 12.17 25.60 -3.88
C VAL A 159 12.63 26.23 -5.22
N PRO A 160 13.70 27.05 -5.29
CA PRO A 160 14.16 27.60 -6.56
C PRO A 160 14.58 26.52 -7.58
N PHE A 161 15.30 25.49 -7.14
CA PHE A 161 15.72 24.39 -7.99
C PHE A 161 14.53 23.59 -8.53
N VAL A 162 13.58 23.26 -7.66
CA VAL A 162 12.36 22.55 -8.04
C VAL A 162 11.54 23.36 -9.05
N ARG A 163 11.41 24.68 -8.84
CA ARG A 163 10.72 25.56 -9.79
C ARG A 163 11.39 25.59 -11.16
N LEU A 164 12.72 25.59 -11.20
CA LEU A 164 13.50 25.55 -12.44
C LEU A 164 13.28 24.22 -13.17
N ALA A 165 13.49 23.10 -12.48
CA ALA A 165 13.34 21.75 -13.03
C ALA A 165 11.94 21.50 -13.61
N LEU A 166 10.89 21.97 -12.91
CA LEU A 166 9.51 21.86 -13.38
C LEU A 166 9.17 22.78 -14.57
N ARG A 167 9.83 23.93 -14.69
CA ARG A 167 9.62 24.86 -15.83
C ARG A 167 10.30 24.37 -17.09
N GLU A 168 11.50 23.81 -16.95
CA GLU A 168 12.32 23.37 -18.08
C GLU A 168 11.96 21.95 -18.55
N GLY A 169 10.91 21.33 -18.00
CA GLY A 169 10.47 19.99 -18.39
C GLY A 169 11.52 18.91 -18.15
N MET A 170 12.42 19.12 -17.18
CA MET A 170 13.59 18.26 -16.95
C MET A 170 13.27 16.96 -16.21
N LEU A 171 11.99 16.62 -16.10
CA LEU A 171 11.52 15.39 -15.50
C LEU A 171 11.12 14.45 -16.63
N GLU A 172 11.72 13.28 -16.66
CA GLU A 172 11.26 12.17 -17.48
C GLU A 172 9.79 11.90 -17.15
N ALA A 173 8.92 11.86 -18.16
CA ALA A 173 7.55 11.39 -18.03
C ALA A 173 7.53 9.87 -17.80
N GLY A 174 8.07 9.40 -16.67
CA GLY A 174 7.81 8.06 -16.15
C GLY A 174 6.58 8.15 -15.24
N GLY A 175 5.44 7.54 -15.55
CA GLY A 175 5.24 6.24 -16.17
C GLY A 175 4.40 5.44 -15.17
N GLY A 176 3.09 5.48 -15.34
CA GLY A 176 2.12 4.79 -14.48
C GLY A 176 0.83 4.56 -15.26
N ARG A 177 0.83 3.48 -16.04
CA ARG A 177 -0.37 2.73 -16.38
C ARG A 177 -0.85 1.97 -15.16
#